data_AF-A0A182E1W3-F1
#
_entry.id   AF-A0A182E1W3-F1
#
_cell.length_a   1.000
_cell.length_b   1.000
_cell.length_c   1.000
_cell.angle_alpha   90.00
_cell.angle_beta   90.00
_cell.angle_gamma   90.00
#
_symmetry.space_group_name_H-M   'P 1'
#
loop_
_entity.id
_entity.type
_entity.pdbx_description
1 polymer ?
#
loop_
_entity_poly.entity_id
_entity_poly.type
_entity_poly.pdbx_seq_one_letter_code
_entity_poly.pdbx_strand_id
1 'polypeptide(L)'
;MTHIYDRINRRIAITIATYPHHFLLATLLFSAFLSLSLFNLTLENDIRRSFSPPNSRAVREEEIYKKFYNITIVPQRAFIIVSAKDGGTMLRKNHIEEMYQINRLMTDALHKAEYFDVPICHPFCRLNEPVKLFWEEFNKNASNTDYDKDAIFAHPTSTIFGQELFLGSNLFDLESSGNVSKLFN
;
A
#
# COMPACT_ATOMS: atom_id res chain seq x y z
N MET A 1 6.30 58.04 16.91
CA MET A 1 5.39 56.87 17.10
C MET A 1 5.84 55.94 18.23
N THR A 2 7.14 55.78 18.50
CA THR A 2 7.69 54.95 19.60
C THR A 2 7.17 55.31 21.00
N HIS A 3 7.09 56.60 21.32
CA HIS A 3 6.71 57.10 22.66
C HIS A 3 5.26 56.75 23.10
N ILE A 4 4.37 56.43 22.16
CA ILE A 4 2.98 56.03 22.46
C ILE A 4 2.95 54.57 22.93
N TYR A 5 3.67 53.68 22.24
CA TYR A 5 3.77 52.27 22.62
C TYR A 5 4.44 52.11 23.99
N ASP A 6 5.50 52.88 24.26
CA ASP A 6 6.18 52.85 25.57
C ASP A 6 5.24 53.26 26.71
N ARG A 7 4.39 54.27 26.47
CA ARG A 7 3.41 54.73 27.45
C ARG A 7 2.31 53.71 27.70
N ILE A 8 1.84 53.03 26.65
CA ILE A 8 0.82 51.98 26.74
C ILE A 8 1.40 50.75 27.47
N ASN A 9 2.57 50.28 27.06
CA ASN A 9 3.25 49.14 27.67
C ASN A 9 3.55 49.40 29.15
N ARG A 10 4.01 50.61 29.50
CA ARG A 10 4.24 50.98 30.91
C ARG A 10 2.95 50.92 31.72
N ARG A 11 1.82 51.38 31.18
CA ARG A 11 0.52 51.30 31.87
C ARG A 11 0.09 49.85 32.08
N ILE A 12 0.19 49.02 31.05
CA ILE A 12 -0.15 47.58 31.13
C ILE A 12 0.73 46.88 32.17
N ALA A 13 2.05 47.11 32.14
CA ALA A 13 2.99 46.51 33.08
C ALA A 13 2.68 46.89 34.54
N ILE A 14 2.40 48.17 34.80
CA ILE A 14 2.01 48.64 36.14
C ILE A 14 0.71 47.97 36.58
N THR A 15 -0.30 47.87 35.71
CA THR A 15 -1.58 47.21 36.02
C THR A 15 -1.38 45.72 36.35
N ILE A 16 -0.56 45.01 35.58
CA ILE A 16 -0.24 43.59 35.83
C ILE A 16 0.54 43.43 37.14
N ALA A 17 1.53 44.28 37.39
CA ALA A 17 2.35 44.23 38.61
C ALA A 17 1.55 44.58 39.88
N THR A 18 0.48 45.38 39.75
CA THR A 18 -0.40 45.73 40.86
C THR A 18 -1.35 44.59 41.23
N TYR A 19 -1.77 43.77 40.25
CA TYR A 19 -2.75 42.69 40.44
C TYR A 19 -2.26 41.31 39.92
N PRO A 20 -1.06 40.84 40.32
CA PRO A 20 -0.41 39.71 39.69
C PRO A 20 -1.23 38.41 39.77
N HIS A 21 -1.88 38.14 40.90
CA HIS A 21 -2.67 36.93 41.10
C HIS A 21 -3.92 36.86 40.21
N HIS A 22 -4.59 37.99 39.94
CA HIS A 22 -5.76 38.03 39.07
C HIS A 22 -5.39 37.71 37.62
N PHE A 23 -4.29 38.27 37.13
CA PHE A 23 -3.79 37.99 35.79
C PHE A 23 -3.32 36.53 35.67
N LEU A 24 -2.60 36.00 36.66
CA LEU A 24 -2.20 34.58 36.68
C LEU A 24 -3.41 33.66 36.64
N LEU A 25 -4.41 33.88 37.50
CA LEU A 25 -5.64 33.10 37.52
C LEU A 25 -6.37 33.19 36.18
N ALA A 26 -6.52 34.39 35.63
CA ALA A 26 -7.19 34.59 34.35
C ALA A 26 -6.47 33.86 33.21
N THR A 27 -5.14 33.94 33.13
CA THR A 27 -4.36 33.21 32.11
C THR A 27 -4.46 31.70 32.28
N LEU A 28 -4.46 31.20 33.53
CA LEU A 28 -4.58 29.77 33.81
C LEU A 28 -5.96 29.25 33.42
N LEU A 29 -7.03 29.95 33.81
CA LEU A 29 -8.40 29.61 33.43
C LEU A 29 -8.60 29.68 31.91
N PHE A 30 -8.04 30.70 31.26
CA PHE A 30 -8.11 30.82 29.80
C PHE A 30 -7.36 29.70 29.09
N SER A 31 -6.17 29.34 29.57
CA SER A 31 -5.41 28.20 29.03
C SER A 31 -6.14 26.87 29.23
N ALA A 32 -6.75 26.65 30.40
CA ALA A 32 -7.56 25.46 30.67
C ALA A 32 -8.79 25.39 29.78
N PHE A 33 -9.46 26.54 29.54
CA PHE A 33 -10.59 26.64 28.63
C PHE A 33 -10.20 26.31 27.19
N LEU A 34 -9.08 26.84 26.68
CA LEU A 34 -8.59 26.50 25.34
C LEU A 34 -8.19 25.02 25.23
N SER A 35 -7.56 24.48 26.28
CA SER A 35 -7.20 23.06 26.37
C SER A 35 -8.42 22.13 26.37
N LEU A 36 -9.62 22.62 26.71
CA LEU A 36 -10.85 21.81 26.61
C LEU A 36 -11.11 21.34 25.17
N SER A 37 -10.61 22.05 24.15
CA SER A 37 -10.70 21.62 22.76
C SER A 37 -9.96 20.31 22.48
N LEU A 38 -8.98 19.92 23.31
CA LEU A 38 -8.24 18.67 23.15
C LEU A 38 -9.13 17.44 23.36
N PHE A 39 -10.24 17.55 24.10
CA PHE A 39 -11.18 16.44 24.26
C PHE A 39 -11.88 16.05 22.95
N ASN A 40 -11.97 16.97 21.98
CA ASN A 40 -12.54 16.72 20.66
C ASN A 40 -11.45 16.53 19.58
N LEU A 41 -10.22 16.17 19.98
CA LEU A 41 -9.14 15.93 19.03
C LEU A 41 -9.38 14.60 18.30
N THR A 42 -9.48 14.67 16.97
CA THR A 42 -9.53 13.50 16.09
C THR A 42 -8.16 13.25 15.49
N LEU A 43 -7.59 12.07 15.72
CA LEU A 43 -6.35 11.65 15.07
C LEU A 43 -6.68 11.04 13.69
N GLU A 44 -6.08 11.58 12.63
CA GLU A 44 -6.19 11.02 11.29
C GLU A 44 -5.22 9.84 11.18
N ASN A 45 -5.77 8.63 11.07
CA ASN A 45 -4.99 7.38 10.98
C ASN A 45 -4.75 6.96 9.53
N ASP A 46 -5.39 7.61 8.56
CA ASP A 46 -5.13 7.34 7.15
C ASP A 46 -3.91 8.14 6.67
N ILE A 47 -2.81 7.42 6.43
CA ILE A 47 -1.59 8.01 5.86
C ILE A 47 -1.88 8.71 4.54
N ARG A 48 -2.84 8.24 3.73
CA ARG A 48 -3.14 8.81 2.42
C ARG A 48 -3.76 10.19 2.54
N ARG A 49 -4.65 10.38 3.52
CA ARG A 49 -5.19 11.70 3.85
C ARG A 49 -4.15 12.64 4.42
N SER A 50 -3.15 12.11 5.12
CA SER A 50 -2.04 12.91 5.63
C SER A 50 -1.11 13.41 4.51
N PHE A 51 -0.95 12.64 3.44
CA PHE A 51 -0.06 12.98 2.31
C PHE A 51 -0.75 13.57 1.08
N SER A 52 -2.08 13.41 0.96
CA SER A 52 -2.87 13.89 -0.18
C SER A 52 -3.94 14.88 0.28
N PRO A 53 -3.98 16.10 -0.25
CA PRO A 53 -5.05 17.05 0.05
C PRO A 53 -6.44 16.47 -0.25
N PRO A 54 -7.48 16.81 0.53
CA PRO A 54 -8.83 16.27 0.36
C PRO A 54 -9.41 16.47 -1.05
N ASN A 55 -9.04 17.55 -1.73
CA ASN A 55 -9.52 17.89 -3.08
C ASN A 55 -8.51 17.54 -4.19
N SER A 56 -7.56 16.65 -3.90
CA SER A 56 -6.56 16.22 -4.88
C SER A 56 -7.15 15.26 -5.91
N ARG A 57 -6.47 15.15 -7.06
CA ARG A 57 -6.81 14.17 -8.11
C ARG A 57 -6.77 12.73 -7.57
N ALA A 58 -5.80 12.41 -6.70
CA ALA A 58 -5.66 11.10 -6.10
C ALA A 58 -6.89 10.69 -5.27
N VAL A 59 -7.46 11.61 -4.48
CA VAL A 59 -8.69 11.34 -3.72
C VAL A 59 -9.87 11.07 -4.65
N ARG A 60 -10.00 11.83 -5.74
CA ARG A 60 -11.04 11.58 -6.76
C ARG A 60 -10.89 10.21 -7.42
N GLU A 61 -9.68 9.82 -7.80
CA GLU A 61 -9.39 8.52 -8.38
C GLU A 61 -9.68 7.38 -7.38
N GLU A 62 -9.38 7.58 -6.09
CA GLU A 62 -9.73 6.64 -5.02
C GLU A 62 -11.24 6.45 -4.88
N GLU A 63 -12.03 7.53 -4.92
CA GLU A 63 -13.49 7.44 -4.87
C GLU A 63 -14.07 6.68 -6.07
N ILE A 64 -13.52 6.91 -7.27
CA ILE A 64 -13.92 6.19 -8.49
C ILE A 64 -13.57 4.70 -8.34
N TYR A 65 -12.36 4.39 -7.87
CA TYR A 65 -11.91 3.01 -7.62
C TYR A 65 -12.83 2.29 -6.63
N LYS A 66 -13.17 2.93 -5.51
CA LYS A 66 -14.08 2.38 -4.48
C LYS A 66 -15.46 2.08 -5.06
N LYS A 67 -16.01 3.00 -5.87
CA LYS A 67 -17.30 2.81 -6.55
C LYS A 67 -17.25 1.68 -7.58
N PHE A 68 -16.19 1.60 -8.38
CA PHE A 68 -16.04 0.58 -9.42
C PHE A 68 -16.03 -0.83 -8.84
N TYR A 69 -15.31 -1.05 -7.74
CA TYR A 69 -15.23 -2.36 -7.08
C TYR A 69 -16.32 -2.59 -6.02
N ASN A 70 -17.23 -1.64 -5.82
CA ASN A 70 -18.25 -1.67 -4.77
C ASN A 70 -17.69 -1.94 -3.36
N ILE A 71 -16.60 -1.23 -3.00
CA ILE A 71 -15.92 -1.34 -1.71
C ILE A 71 -15.95 -0.02 -0.95
N THR A 72 -15.99 -0.10 0.37
CA THR A 72 -16.05 1.07 1.27
C THR A 72 -14.65 1.53 1.71
N ILE A 73 -13.70 0.61 1.77
CA ILE A 73 -12.33 0.82 2.21
C ILE A 73 -11.40 0.42 1.08
N VAL A 74 -10.29 1.14 0.90
CA VAL A 74 -9.30 0.72 -0.09
C VAL A 74 -8.61 -0.55 0.38
N PRO A 75 -8.47 -1.58 -0.48
CA PRO A 75 -7.89 -2.85 -0.07
C PRO A 75 -6.46 -2.63 0.40
N GLN A 76 -6.15 -3.17 1.58
CA GLN A 76 -4.78 -3.26 2.07
C GLN A 76 -4.12 -4.45 1.38
N ARG A 77 -2.92 -4.24 0.83
CA ARG A 77 -2.15 -5.27 0.15
C ARG A 77 -0.99 -5.68 1.04
N ALA A 78 -0.86 -6.98 1.28
CA ALA A 78 0.35 -7.57 1.84
C ALA A 78 1.18 -8.16 0.69
N PHE A 79 2.47 -7.90 0.70
CA PHE A 79 3.41 -8.44 -0.28
C PHE A 79 4.38 -9.37 0.44
N ILE A 80 4.61 -10.54 -0.15
CA ILE A 80 5.71 -11.44 0.23
C ILE A 80 6.67 -11.44 -0.94
N ILE A 81 7.87 -10.93 -0.72
CA ILE A 81 8.94 -10.92 -1.71
C ILE A 81 9.86 -12.10 -1.39
N VAL A 82 10.06 -12.97 -2.36
CA VAL A 82 10.89 -14.16 -2.23
C VAL A 82 12.10 -14.04 -3.14
N SER A 83 13.29 -14.31 -2.60
CA SER A 83 14.54 -14.35 -3.34
C SER A 83 15.29 -15.63 -3.03
N ALA A 84 16.10 -16.09 -3.98
CA ALA A 84 16.90 -17.30 -3.77
C ALA A 84 18.08 -16.98 -2.85
N LYS A 85 18.33 -17.85 -1.86
CA LYS A 85 19.39 -17.65 -0.85
C LYS A 85 20.79 -17.61 -1.44
N ASP A 86 20.98 -18.24 -2.59
CA ASP A 86 22.23 -18.29 -3.34
C ASP A 86 22.39 -17.15 -4.35
N GLY A 87 21.44 -16.20 -4.39
CA GLY A 87 21.45 -15.07 -5.31
C GLY A 87 21.12 -15.44 -6.77
N GLY A 88 20.78 -16.69 -7.06
CA GLY A 88 20.38 -17.12 -8.41
C GLY A 88 18.88 -16.88 -8.70
N THR A 89 18.44 -17.27 -9.89
CA THR A 89 17.03 -17.11 -10.30
C THR A 89 16.04 -17.87 -9.41
N MET A 90 14.88 -17.28 -9.15
CA MET A 90 13.75 -17.92 -8.47
C MET A 90 12.98 -18.91 -9.37
N LEU A 91 13.22 -18.89 -10.68
CA LEU A 91 12.53 -19.75 -11.66
C LEU A 91 13.10 -21.17 -11.75
N ARG A 92 13.88 -21.58 -10.75
CA ARG A 92 14.28 -22.97 -10.56
C ARG A 92 13.12 -23.73 -9.93
N LYS A 93 12.88 -24.95 -10.42
CA LYS A 93 11.74 -25.79 -10.00
C LYS A 93 11.55 -25.85 -8.49
N ASN A 94 12.60 -26.17 -7.73
CA ASN A 94 12.50 -26.30 -6.28
C ASN A 94 12.11 -24.98 -5.59
N HIS A 95 12.64 -23.85 -6.06
CA HIS A 95 12.41 -22.54 -5.44
C HIS A 95 11.01 -22.01 -5.70
N ILE A 96 10.53 -22.16 -6.94
CA ILE A 96 9.20 -21.69 -7.29
C ILE A 96 8.11 -22.61 -6.74
N GLU A 97 8.36 -23.92 -6.63
CA GLU A 97 7.46 -24.84 -5.93
C GLU A 97 7.34 -24.48 -4.44
N GLU A 98 8.43 -24.14 -3.76
CA GLU A 98 8.40 -23.64 -2.38
C GLU A 98 7.60 -22.33 -2.27
N MET A 99 7.82 -21.38 -3.18
CA MET A 99 7.04 -20.14 -3.25
C MET A 99 5.54 -20.42 -3.45
N TYR A 100 5.17 -21.38 -4.30
CA TYR A 100 3.77 -21.78 -4.48
C TYR A 100 3.16 -22.42 -3.24
N GLN A 101 3.94 -23.18 -2.47
CA GLN A 101 3.47 -23.72 -1.19
C GLN A 101 3.14 -22.59 -0.22
N ILE A 102 4.00 -21.58 -0.11
CA ILE A 102 3.75 -20.38 0.71
C ILE A 102 2.50 -19.64 0.21
N ASN A 103 2.42 -19.39 -1.09
CA ASN A 103 1.26 -18.74 -1.70
C ASN A 103 -0.03 -19.48 -1.39
N ARG A 104 -0.06 -20.82 -1.55
CA ARG A 104 -1.24 -21.64 -1.24
C ARG A 104 -1.63 -21.53 0.23
N LEU A 105 -0.69 -21.65 1.16
CA LEU A 105 -0.97 -21.52 2.59
C LEU A 105 -1.59 -20.16 2.93
N MET A 106 -1.05 -19.08 2.36
CA MET A 106 -1.57 -17.73 2.54
C MET A 106 -2.95 -17.55 1.93
N THR A 107 -3.13 -17.98 0.67
CA THR A 107 -4.40 -17.92 -0.04
C THR A 107 -5.47 -18.75 0.66
N ASP A 108 -5.15 -19.94 1.17
CA ASP A 108 -6.08 -20.78 1.93
C ASP A 108 -6.50 -20.12 3.25
N ALA A 109 -5.55 -19.49 3.96
CA ALA A 109 -5.85 -18.74 5.18
C ALA A 109 -6.79 -17.56 4.91
N LEU A 110 -6.56 -16.82 3.82
CA LEU A 110 -7.39 -15.68 3.42
C LEU A 110 -8.76 -16.09 2.88
N HIS A 111 -8.87 -17.29 2.27
CA HIS A 111 -10.15 -17.83 1.82
C HIS A 111 -11.01 -18.32 2.98
N LYS A 112 -10.41 -18.96 3.97
CA LYS A 112 -11.11 -19.49 5.15
C LYS A 112 -11.52 -18.40 6.13
N ALA A 113 -10.81 -17.28 6.14
CA ALA A 113 -11.18 -16.12 6.92
C ALA A 113 -12.32 -15.39 6.21
N GLU A 114 -13.53 -15.49 6.76
CA GLU A 114 -14.72 -14.82 6.24
C GLU A 114 -14.97 -13.51 6.98
N TYR A 115 -15.37 -12.49 6.21
CA TYR A 115 -15.87 -11.22 6.73
C TYR A 115 -17.08 -10.81 5.89
N PHE A 116 -18.26 -10.73 6.50
CA PHE A 116 -19.54 -10.49 5.81
C PHE A 116 -19.82 -11.47 4.65
N ASP A 117 -19.77 -12.78 4.93
CA ASP A 117 -20.11 -13.88 4.00
C ASP A 117 -19.27 -13.93 2.70
N VAL A 118 -18.16 -13.20 2.66
CA VAL A 118 -17.16 -13.26 1.59
C VAL A 118 -15.77 -13.49 2.17
N PRO A 119 -14.87 -14.14 1.40
CA PRO A 119 -13.46 -14.22 1.77
C PRO A 119 -12.85 -12.83 1.98
N ILE A 120 -11.97 -12.69 2.98
CA ILE A 120 -11.26 -11.42 3.24
C ILE A 120 -10.46 -10.95 2.02
N CYS A 121 -10.02 -11.86 1.16
CA CYS A 121 -9.32 -11.52 -0.08
C CYS A 121 -10.22 -10.97 -1.19
N HIS A 122 -11.56 -10.99 -1.07
CA HIS A 122 -12.46 -10.55 -2.13
C HIS A 122 -12.30 -9.06 -2.42
N PRO A 123 -12.29 -8.61 -3.70
CA PRO A 123 -12.42 -9.37 -4.96
C PRO A 123 -11.10 -9.89 -5.55
N PHE A 124 -10.00 -9.80 -4.82
CA PHE A 124 -8.63 -9.99 -5.30
C PHE A 124 -8.02 -11.35 -4.97
N CYS A 125 -8.83 -12.36 -4.65
CA CYS A 125 -8.35 -13.70 -4.27
C CYS A 125 -7.51 -14.41 -5.35
N ARG A 126 -7.60 -13.97 -6.62
CA ARG A 126 -6.87 -14.52 -7.76
C ARG A 126 -5.72 -13.64 -8.26
N LEU A 127 -5.19 -12.75 -7.43
CA LEU A 127 -4.09 -11.84 -7.79
C LEU A 127 -2.86 -12.55 -8.36
N ASN A 128 -2.53 -13.73 -7.82
CA ASN A 128 -1.32 -14.48 -8.18
C ASN A 128 -1.57 -15.54 -9.27
N GLU A 129 -2.76 -15.56 -9.89
CA GLU A 129 -3.07 -16.50 -10.96
C GLU A 129 -2.17 -16.33 -12.21
N PRO A 130 -1.83 -15.09 -12.66
CA PRO A 130 -0.98 -14.92 -13.84
C PRO A 130 0.40 -15.57 -13.72
N VAL A 131 1.03 -15.49 -12.53
CA VAL A 131 2.35 -16.12 -12.31
C VAL A 131 2.25 -17.64 -12.27
N LYS A 132 1.16 -18.17 -11.70
CA LYS A 132 0.87 -19.61 -11.71
C LYS A 132 0.73 -20.14 -13.14
N LEU A 133 -0.10 -19.49 -13.95
CA LEU A 133 -0.32 -19.86 -15.35
C LEU A 133 0.99 -19.77 -16.16
N PHE A 134 1.76 -18.70 -15.96
CA PHE A 134 3.07 -18.55 -16.58
C PHE A 134 4.01 -19.71 -16.26
N TRP A 135 4.14 -20.09 -14.98
CA TRP A 135 5.04 -21.16 -14.59
C TRP A 135 4.61 -22.53 -15.13
N GLU A 136 3.32 -22.84 -15.06
CA GLU A 136 2.79 -24.11 -15.55
C GLU A 136 3.12 -24.32 -17.02
N GLU A 137 2.88 -23.32 -17.87
CA GLU A 137 3.20 -23.39 -19.30
C GLU A 137 4.70 -23.30 -19.58
N PHE A 138 5.45 -22.49 -18.82
CA PHE A 138 6.90 -22.39 -18.94
C PHE A 138 7.59 -23.73 -18.64
N ASN A 139 7.16 -24.41 -17.58
CA ASN A 139 7.70 -25.70 -17.20
C ASN A 139 7.31 -26.82 -18.18
N LYS A 140 6.10 -26.78 -18.75
CA LYS A 140 5.68 -27.71 -19.80
C LYS A 140 6.48 -27.52 -21.10
N ASN A 141 6.74 -26.27 -21.48
CA ASN A 141 7.63 -25.93 -22.61
C ASN A 141 9.04 -26.49 -22.38
N ALA A 142 9.63 -26.23 -21.21
CA ALA A 142 10.96 -26.75 -20.86
C ALA A 142 11.02 -28.29 -20.85
N SER A 143 9.91 -28.97 -20.52
CA SER A 143 9.81 -30.43 -20.47
C SER A 143 9.35 -31.07 -21.79
N ASN A 144 9.10 -30.27 -22.84
CA ASN A 144 8.51 -30.71 -24.12
C ASN A 144 7.21 -31.54 -23.97
N THR A 145 6.37 -31.21 -22.99
CA THR A 145 5.03 -31.82 -22.81
C THR A 145 3.96 -31.07 -23.61
N ASP A 146 2.67 -31.40 -23.47
CA ASP A 146 1.61 -30.62 -24.10
C ASP A 146 1.55 -29.20 -23.48
N TYR A 147 1.97 -28.20 -24.25
CA TYR A 147 2.01 -26.77 -23.89
C TYR A 147 1.44 -25.92 -25.04
N ASP A 148 1.07 -24.68 -24.75
CA ASP A 148 0.68 -23.73 -25.78
C ASP A 148 1.87 -23.40 -26.71
N LYS A 149 1.86 -23.94 -27.93
CA LYS A 149 2.93 -23.75 -28.92
C LYS A 149 3.05 -22.32 -29.41
N ASP A 150 1.99 -21.53 -29.26
CA ASP A 150 1.97 -20.12 -29.63
C ASP A 150 2.32 -19.22 -28.42
N ALA A 151 2.68 -19.81 -27.27
CA ALA A 151 3.03 -19.07 -26.09
C ALA A 151 4.33 -18.26 -26.27
N ILE A 152 4.25 -16.99 -25.91
CA ILE A 152 5.40 -16.08 -25.85
C ILE A 152 5.69 -15.83 -24.38
N PHE A 153 6.69 -16.52 -23.86
CA PHE A 153 7.23 -16.24 -22.54
C PHE A 153 8.09 -14.98 -22.64
N ALA A 154 7.61 -13.88 -22.06
CA ALA A 154 8.29 -12.59 -22.05
C ALA A 154 7.92 -11.79 -20.79
N HIS A 155 8.73 -10.78 -20.49
CA HIS A 155 8.51 -9.85 -19.38
C HIS A 155 8.52 -8.41 -19.90
N PRO A 156 7.66 -7.50 -19.41
CA PRO A 156 6.70 -7.66 -18.31
C PRO A 156 5.40 -8.38 -18.68
N THR A 157 5.16 -8.65 -19.96
CA THR A 157 3.95 -9.30 -20.45
C THR A 157 4.30 -10.58 -21.20
N SER A 158 3.65 -11.69 -20.85
CA SER A 158 3.71 -12.95 -21.60
C SER A 158 2.39 -13.18 -22.33
N THR A 159 2.42 -13.90 -23.45
CA THR A 159 1.21 -14.32 -24.16
C THR A 159 1.04 -15.82 -23.99
N ILE A 160 -0.08 -16.25 -23.43
CA ILE A 160 -0.40 -17.66 -23.18
C ILE A 160 -1.87 -17.89 -23.52
N PHE A 161 -2.17 -18.93 -24.29
CA PHE A 161 -3.49 -19.23 -24.88
C PHE A 161 -4.10 -18.03 -25.61
N GLY A 162 -3.25 -17.26 -26.31
CA GLY A 162 -3.64 -16.02 -26.98
C GLY A 162 -4.02 -14.85 -26.06
N GLN A 163 -3.82 -14.99 -24.74
CA GLN A 163 -4.09 -13.93 -23.76
C GLN A 163 -2.81 -13.29 -23.25
N GLU A 164 -2.83 -11.97 -23.09
CA GLU A 164 -1.73 -11.22 -22.47
C GLU A 164 -1.81 -11.30 -20.94
N LEU A 165 -0.74 -11.79 -20.33
CA LEU A 165 -0.56 -11.92 -18.89
C LEU A 165 0.50 -10.93 -18.43
N PHE A 166 0.11 -9.98 -17.58
CA PHE A 166 1.05 -9.03 -16.97
C PHE A 166 1.76 -9.67 -15.77
N LEU A 167 3.06 -9.92 -15.90
CA LEU A 167 3.95 -10.50 -14.90
C LEU A 167 4.75 -9.45 -14.13
N GLY A 168 4.75 -8.19 -14.57
CA GLY A 168 5.46 -7.08 -13.91
C GLY A 168 5.02 -6.80 -12.47
N SER A 169 3.86 -7.32 -12.04
CA SER A 169 3.42 -7.25 -10.65
C SER A 169 3.98 -8.37 -9.75
N ASN A 170 4.55 -9.43 -10.32
CA ASN A 170 4.90 -10.67 -9.62
C ASN A 170 6.38 -11.04 -9.73
N LEU A 171 7.00 -10.77 -10.88
CA LEU A 171 8.40 -11.08 -11.16
C LEU A 171 9.22 -9.80 -11.24
N PHE A 172 10.36 -9.79 -10.57
CA PHE A 172 11.24 -8.63 -10.46
C PHE A 172 12.68 -9.06 -10.74
N ASP A 173 13.52 -8.09 -11.13
CA ASP A 173 14.96 -8.26 -11.28
C ASP A 173 15.34 -9.42 -12.23
N LEU A 174 14.81 -9.38 -13.44
CA LEU A 174 15.00 -10.42 -14.45
C LEU A 174 16.16 -10.07 -15.38
N GLU A 175 17.16 -10.92 -15.42
CA GLU A 175 18.24 -10.84 -16.41
C GLU A 175 17.83 -11.60 -17.69
N SER A 176 17.59 -10.87 -18.78
CA SER A 176 17.36 -11.49 -20.09
C SER A 176 18.70 -11.95 -20.67
N SER A 177 18.92 -13.26 -20.74
CA SER A 177 19.96 -13.80 -21.63
C SER A 177 19.49 -13.52 -23.06
N GLY A 178 20.28 -12.79 -23.85
CA GLY A 178 19.90 -12.20 -25.15
C GLY A 178 19.46 -13.14 -26.27
N ASN A 179 19.12 -14.40 -25.98
CA ASN A 179 18.28 -15.25 -26.83
C ASN A 179 16.87 -15.29 -26.24
N VAL A 180 15.90 -14.77 -26.99
CA VAL A 180 14.46 -14.70 -26.64
C VAL A 180 13.86 -16.07 -26.25
N SER A 181 14.56 -17.17 -26.52
CA SER A 181 14.22 -18.55 -26.15
C SER A 181 14.86 -19.08 -24.86
N LYS A 182 15.74 -18.33 -24.20
CA LYS A 182 16.36 -18.69 -22.91
C LYS A 182 16.28 -17.51 -21.97
N LEU A 183 15.11 -17.32 -21.38
CA LEU A 183 14.89 -16.16 -20.53
C LEU A 183 15.69 -16.18 -19.22
N PHE A 184 16.24 -17.32 -18.76
CA PHE A 184 16.87 -17.40 -17.43
C PHE A 184 17.99 -18.45 -17.43
N ASN A 185 19.23 -18.03 -17.17
CA ASN A 185 20.30 -18.94 -16.74
C ASN A 185 20.19 -19.17 -15.22
#